data_AF-A0A170V195-F1
#
_entry.id   AF-A0A170V195-F1
#
_cell.length_a   1.000
_cell.length_b   1.000
_cell.length_c   1.000
_cell.angle_alpha   90.00
_cell.angle_beta   90.00
_cell.angle_gamma   90.00
#
_symmetry.space_group_name_H-M   'P 1'
#
loop_
_entity.id
_entity.type
_entity.pdbx_description
1 polymer ?
#
loop_
_entity_poly.entity_id
_entity_poly.type
_entity_poly.pdbx_seq_one_letter_code
_entity_poly.pdbx_strand_id
1 'polypeptide(L)'
;IGYAIGWSLANVLKQVPEDKLAICIETGVQNTGIAIFLLRFCLTEPASDITTVAPVAVALMTPLPVIIFYLVRMCRTSSAAIEEKLPTLVDEHIYL
;
A
#
# COMPACT_ATOMS: atom_id res chain seq x y z
N ILE A 1 -1.90 5.62 -9.53
CA ILE A 1 -3.18 5.97 -10.20
C ILE A 1 -4.31 5.06 -9.73
N GLY A 2 -4.15 3.73 -9.82
CA GLY A 2 -5.16 2.75 -9.35
C GLY A 2 -5.73 3.06 -7.96
N TYR A 3 -4.86 3.22 -6.95
CA TYR A 3 -5.26 3.62 -5.59
C TYR A 3 -6.14 4.88 -5.53
N ALA A 4 -5.73 5.97 -6.21
CA ALA A 4 -6.44 7.24 -6.17
C ALA A 4 -7.80 7.16 -6.87
N ILE A 5 -7.88 6.45 -8.00
CA ILE A 5 -9.13 6.25 -8.74
C ILE A 5 -10.06 5.32 -7.95
N GLY A 6 -9.56 4.20 -7.44
CA GLY A 6 -10.34 3.25 -6.64
C GLY A 6 -10.93 3.90 -5.39
N TRP A 7 -10.13 4.70 -4.67
CA TRP A 7 -10.62 5.47 -3.52
C TRP A 7 -11.65 6.52 -3.93
N SER A 8 -11.41 7.29 -4.99
CA SER A 8 -12.34 8.32 -5.47
C SER A 8 -13.68 7.70 -5.90
N LEU A 9 -13.64 6.59 -6.63
CA LEU A 9 -14.82 5.87 -7.08
C LEU A 9 -15.59 5.27 -5.90
N ALA A 10 -14.91 4.64 -4.93
CA ALA A 10 -15.55 4.09 -3.74
C ALA A 10 -16.18 5.19 -2.85
N ASN A 11 -15.64 6.41 -2.88
CA ASN A 11 -16.27 7.58 -2.24
C ASN A 11 -17.54 8.03 -2.97
N VAL A 12 -17.50 8.13 -4.30
CA VAL A 12 -18.67 8.47 -5.12
C VAL A 12 -19.78 7.43 -4.93
N LEU A 13 -19.42 6.15 -4.84
CA LEU A 13 -20.34 5.03 -4.60
C LEU A 13 -20.74 4.85 -3.13
N LYS A 14 -20.33 5.75 -2.23
CA LYS A 14 -20.67 5.77 -0.80
C LYS A 14 -20.45 4.43 -0.09
N GLN A 15 -19.39 3.71 -0.46
CA GLN A 15 -19.04 2.43 0.16
C GLN A 15 -18.67 2.61 1.64
N VAL A 16 -18.73 1.55 2.45
CA VAL A 16 -18.28 1.62 3.85
C VAL A 16 -16.75 1.78 3.94
N PRO A 17 -16.21 2.35 5.04
CA PRO A 17 -14.78 2.66 5.12
C PRO A 17 -13.85 1.46 4.87
N GLU A 18 -14.24 0.27 5.33
CA GLU A 18 -13.50 -0.98 5.13
C GLU A 18 -13.46 -1.36 3.65
N ASP A 19 -14.61 -1.30 2.98
CA ASP A 19 -14.73 -1.58 1.55
C ASP A 19 -14.00 -0.56 0.69
N LYS A 20 -14.00 0.73 1.08
CA LYS A 20 -13.22 1.76 0.35
C LYS A 20 -11.72 1.43 0.36
N LEU A 21 -11.21 0.96 1.50
CA LEU A 21 -9.80 0.57 1.63
C LEU A 21 -9.53 -0.69 0.78
N ALA A 22 -10.41 -1.69 0.85
CA ALA A 22 -10.29 -2.90 0.05
C ALA A 22 -10.29 -2.57 -1.46
N ILE A 23 -11.25 -1.79 -1.95
CA ILE A 23 -11.34 -1.39 -3.35
C ILE A 23 -10.09 -0.60 -3.78
N CYS A 24 -9.60 0.31 -2.95
CA CYS A 24 -8.38 1.07 -3.21
C CYS A 24 -7.16 0.14 -3.35
N ILE A 25 -7.02 -0.87 -2.49
CA ILE A 25 -5.91 -1.82 -2.53
C ILE A 25 -6.05 -2.76 -3.74
N GLU A 26 -7.20 -3.36 -3.98
CA GLU A 26 -7.44 -4.28 -5.11
C GLU A 26 -7.28 -3.59 -6.48
N THR A 27 -7.61 -2.31 -6.58
CA THR A 27 -7.41 -1.55 -7.83
C THR A 27 -5.96 -1.10 -8.03
N GLY A 28 -5.24 -0.82 -6.94
CA GLY A 28 -3.84 -0.40 -6.97
C GLY A 28 -2.83 -1.55 -7.04
N VAL A 29 -3.16 -2.68 -6.43
CA VAL A 29 -2.37 -3.93 -6.40
C VAL A 29 -3.09 -4.96 -7.26
N GLN A 30 -2.51 -5.27 -8.41
CA GLN A 30 -3.05 -6.27 -9.32
C GLN A 30 -2.06 -7.42 -9.51
N ASN A 31 -2.50 -8.50 -10.16
CA ASN A 31 -1.61 -9.62 -10.52
C ASN A 31 -0.69 -9.22 -11.68
N THR A 32 0.46 -8.63 -11.35
CA THR A 32 1.51 -8.26 -12.31
C THR A 32 2.18 -9.48 -12.96
N GLY A 33 2.12 -10.66 -12.32
CA GLY A 33 2.65 -11.91 -12.86
C GLY A 33 1.95 -12.35 -14.15
N ILE A 34 0.63 -12.19 -14.23
CA ILE A 34 -0.13 -12.47 -15.46
C ILE A 34 0.29 -11.52 -16.58
N ALA A 35 0.47 -10.23 -16.29
CA ALA A 35 0.90 -9.25 -17.28
C ALA A 35 2.30 -9.55 -17.84
N ILE A 36 3.24 -9.92 -16.96
CA ILE A 36 4.60 -10.33 -17.35
C ILE A 36 4.55 -11.60 -18.21
N PHE A 37 3.77 -12.60 -17.79
CA PHE A 37 3.61 -13.86 -18.53
C PHE A 37 3.04 -13.64 -19.93
N LEU A 38 1.97 -12.85 -20.06
CA LEU A 38 1.34 -12.54 -21.34
C LEU A 38 2.30 -11.82 -22.29
N LEU A 39 3.04 -10.81 -21.80
CA LEU A 39 4.01 -10.10 -22.62
C LEU A 39 5.16 -11.02 -23.07
N ARG A 40 5.64 -11.89 -22.18
CA ARG A 40 6.68 -12.87 -22.50
C ARG A 40 6.26 -13.89 -23.54
N PHE A 41 5.00 -14.32 -23.51
CA PHE A 41 4.47 -15.36 -24.39
C PHE A 41 3.97 -14.82 -25.73
N CYS A 42 3.41 -13.61 -25.76
CA CYS A 42 2.83 -13.03 -26.97
C CYS A 42 3.85 -12.29 -27.85
N LEU A 43 5.01 -11.90 -27.31
CA LEU A 43 6.05 -11.23 -28.07
C LEU A 43 7.23 -12.17 -28.35
N THR A 44 7.68 -12.19 -29.60
CA THR A 44 8.93 -12.83 -30.00
C THR A 44 10.13 -12.03 -29.48
N GLU A 45 11.22 -12.73 -29.17
CA GLU A 45 12.49 -12.08 -28.87
C GLU A 45 12.98 -11.30 -30.11
N PRO A 46 13.52 -10.07 -29.97
CA PRO A 46 13.99 -9.39 -28.75
C PRO A 46 12.97 -8.44 -28.08
N ALA A 47 11.80 -8.20 -28.69
CA ALA A 47 10.82 -7.24 -28.17
C ALA A 47 10.26 -7.64 -26.81
N SER A 48 10.18 -8.95 -26.54
CA SER A 48 9.76 -9.54 -25.28
C SER A 48 10.57 -9.03 -24.08
N ASP A 49 11.90 -9.04 -24.17
CA ASP A 49 12.77 -8.61 -23.07
C ASP A 49 12.66 -7.11 -22.77
N ILE A 50 12.61 -6.29 -23.84
CA ILE A 50 12.52 -4.83 -23.74
C ILE A 50 11.15 -4.37 -23.24
N THR A 51 10.09 -5.13 -23.51
CA THR A 51 8.73 -4.81 -23.03
C THR A 51 8.46 -5.36 -21.62
N THR A 52 9.24 -6.33 -21.14
CA THR A 52 9.09 -6.91 -19.80
C THR A 52 9.61 -5.99 -18.69
N VAL A 53 10.53 -5.06 -18.97
CA VAL A 53 11.02 -4.10 -17.96
C VAL A 53 9.91 -3.18 -17.44
N ALA A 54 8.95 -2.80 -18.27
CA ALA A 54 7.83 -1.95 -17.84
C ALA A 54 6.95 -2.63 -16.76
N PRO A 55 6.39 -3.84 -16.95
CA PRO A 55 5.59 -4.50 -15.92
C PRO A 55 6.42 -4.95 -14.71
N VAL A 56 7.72 -5.27 -14.88
CA VAL A 56 8.62 -5.56 -13.74
C VAL A 56 8.85 -4.32 -12.88
N ALA A 57 9.10 -3.16 -13.50
CA ALA A 57 9.23 -1.89 -12.79
C ALA A 57 7.93 -1.55 -12.04
N VAL A 58 6.77 -1.77 -12.66
CA VAL A 58 5.46 -1.59 -12.01
C VAL A 58 5.33 -2.56 -10.81
N ALA A 59 5.69 -3.83 -10.96
CA ALA A 59 5.63 -4.82 -9.88
C ALA A 59 6.47 -4.43 -8.66
N LEU A 60 7.65 -3.82 -8.88
CA LEU A 60 8.52 -3.34 -7.81
C LEU A 60 8.01 -2.05 -7.14
N MET A 61 7.28 -1.21 -7.87
CA MET A 61 6.74 0.06 -7.35
C MET A 61 5.41 -0.13 -6.61
N THR A 62 4.60 -1.13 -6.97
CA THR A 62 3.30 -1.43 -6.33
C THR A 62 3.35 -1.63 -4.81
N PRO A 63 4.35 -2.29 -4.19
CA PRO A 63 4.39 -2.45 -2.74
C PRO A 63 4.80 -1.17 -1.98
N LEU A 64 5.46 -0.20 -2.63
CA LEU A 64 5.98 0.98 -1.94
C LEU A 64 4.88 1.82 -1.25
N PRO A 65 3.74 2.16 -1.89
CA PRO A 65 2.67 2.91 -1.25
C PRO A 65 2.07 2.20 -0.04
N VAL A 66 1.92 0.87 -0.11
CA VAL A 66 1.37 0.05 0.97
C VAL A 66 2.34 -0.02 2.16
N ILE A 67 3.64 -0.21 1.88
CA ILE A 67 4.69 -0.21 2.90
C ILE A 67 4.78 1.16 3.56
N ILE A 68 4.77 2.25 2.78
CA ILE A 68 4.79 3.63 3.32
C ILE A 68 3.57 3.86 4.23
N PHE A 69 2.38 3.46 3.79
CA PHE A 69 1.17 3.56 4.59
C PHE A 69 1.28 2.76 5.91
N TYR A 70 1.79 1.54 5.84
CA TYR A 70 2.03 0.71 7.02
C TYR A 70 3.04 1.34 7.99
N LEU A 71 4.17 1.84 7.49
CA LEU A 71 5.20 2.52 8.30
C LEU A 71 4.63 3.77 8.98
N VAL A 72 3.85 4.59 8.28
CA VAL A 72 3.18 5.76 8.86
C VAL A 72 2.21 5.33 9.99
N ARG A 73 1.43 4.27 9.78
CA ARG A 73 0.51 3.74 10.80
C ARG A 73 1.27 3.21 12.02
N MET A 74 2.37 2.50 11.81
CA MET A 74 3.23 1.98 12.86
C MET A 74 3.84 3.12 13.69
N CYS A 75 4.46 4.11 13.05
CA CYS A 75 5.05 5.27 13.73
C CYS A 75 4.01 6.03 14.58
N ARG A 76 2.80 6.27 14.05
CA ARG A 76 1.73 6.96 14.78
C ARG A 76 1.22 6.17 15.98
N THR A 77 1.17 4.84 15.87
CA THR A 77 0.74 3.96 16.98
C THR A 77 1.79 3.90 18.08
N SER A 78 3.08 3.81 17.71
CA SER A 78 4.18 3.84 18.66
C SER A 78 4.24 5.16 19.44
N SER A 79 4.00 6.30 18.79
CA SER A 79 3.94 7.60 19.48
C SER A 79 2.77 7.71 20.46
N ALA A 80 1.57 7.23 20.08
CA ALA A 80 0.40 7.26 20.97
C ALA A 80 0.59 6.39 22.22
N ALA A 81 1.22 5.21 22.09
CA ALA A 81 1.51 4.33 23.21
C ALA A 81 2.58 4.89 24.18
N ILE A 82 3.47 5.76 23.69
CA ILE A 82 4.45 6.47 24.53
C ILE A 82 3.78 7.61 25.29
N GLU A 83 2.87 8.35 24.63
CA GLU A 83 2.14 9.48 25.21
C GLU A 83 1.19 9.03 26.33
N GLU A 84 0.53 7.87 26.17
CA GLU A 84 -0.33 7.27 27.20
C GLU A 84 0.45 6.86 28.47
N LYS A 85 1.68 6.38 28.32
CA LYS A 85 2.53 5.93 29.44
C LYS A 85 3.25 7.07 30.16
N LEU A 86 3.36 8.24 29.54
CA LEU A 86 4.06 9.39 30.11
C LEU A 86 3.46 9.89 31.44
N PRO A 87 2.12 10.10 31.58
CA PRO A 87 1.54 10.55 32.86
C PRO A 87 1.71 9.52 33.98
N THR A 88 1.58 8.21 33.70
CA THR A 88 1.72 7.16 34.71
C THR A 88 3.16 7.03 35.25
N LEU A 89 4.17 7.27 34.41
CA LEU A 89 5.58 7.20 34.83
C LEU A 89 6.01 8.45 35.61
N VAL A 90 5.41 9.61 35.32
CA VAL A 90 5.67 10.84 36.06
C VAL A 90 5.08 10.76 37.48
N ASP A 91 3.90 10.18 37.66
CA ASP A 91 3.32 9.93 38.99
C ASP A 91 4.18 8.95 39.81
N GLU A 92 4.64 7.86 39.22
CA GLU A 92 5.45 6.84 39.93
C GLU A 92 6.80 7.38 40.44
N HIS A 93 7.37 8.39 39.78
CA HIS A 93 8.61 9.06 40.18
C HIS A 93 8.43 10.25 41.13
N ILE A 94 7.20 10.72 41.38
CA ILE A 94 6.90 11.78 42.35
C ILE A 94 6.68 11.19 43.77
N TYR A 95 6.33 9.91 43.87
CA TYR A 95 6.08 9.21 45.13
C TYR A 95 7.27 8.38 45.66
N LEU A 96 8.47 8.56 45.10
CA LEU A 96 9.77 8.05 45.59
C LEU A 96 10.71 9.21 45.94
#